data_AF-A0A376RHK8-F1
#
_entry.id   AF-A0A376RHK8-F1
#
_cell.length_a   1.000
_cell.length_b   1.000
_cell.length_c   1.000
_cell.angle_alpha   90.00
_cell.angle_beta   90.00
_cell.angle_gamma   90.00
#
_symmetry.space_group_name_H-M   'P 1'
#
loop_
_entity.id
_entity.type
_entity.pdbx_description
1 polymer ?
#
loop_
_entity_poly.entity_id
_entity_poly.type
_entity_poly.pdbx_seq_one_letter_code
_entity_poly.pdbx_strand_id
1 'polypeptide(L)'
;MTEKVKQHAAPVTGSDEIDIGRLVGTVIEARWWVIGITTVFALCAVVYTIFATPIYSADALVQIEQNSGNSLVQDIGSALANKPPASDAEIQLIRSRLVLGKTVDDLDLDIAVSKNTFPIFGAGWDRLMGRQNETVKVTTFNRPKEMADQVFTLNVLDNKNYTLSSDGGFSARGQAGQMLKKEGVTLMVEAIHASPGSEFTVTKYSTLGMINQLQNSLTVTENGKDAGV
;
A
#
# COMPACT_ATOMS: atom_id res chain seq x y z
N MET A 1 51.14 70.65 -29.50
CA MET A 1 49.83 70.25 -30.07
C MET A 1 49.37 69.01 -29.32
N THR A 2 48.24 69.12 -28.66
CA THR A 2 47.67 68.13 -27.72
C THR A 2 46.95 67.02 -28.49
N GLU A 3 47.51 65.82 -28.53
CA GLU A 3 46.80 64.64 -29.04
C GLU A 3 46.05 63.93 -27.91
N LYS A 4 44.73 63.81 -28.12
CA LYS A 4 43.76 63.17 -27.23
C LYS A 4 44.05 61.67 -27.12
N VAL A 5 44.27 61.20 -25.90
CA VAL A 5 44.18 59.77 -25.56
C VAL A 5 42.72 59.34 -25.67
N LYS A 6 42.38 58.63 -26.74
CA LYS A 6 41.05 58.02 -26.93
C LYS A 6 41.04 56.68 -26.21
N GLN A 7 40.52 56.68 -24.98
CA GLN A 7 40.17 55.45 -24.26
C GLN A 7 39.23 54.61 -25.13
N HIS A 8 39.69 53.43 -25.56
CA HIS A 8 38.79 52.38 -26.01
C HIS A 8 38.37 51.59 -24.77
N ALA A 9 37.25 51.99 -24.18
CA ALA A 9 36.47 51.05 -23.39
C ALA A 9 36.01 49.95 -24.36
N ALA A 10 36.38 48.69 -24.06
CA ALA A 10 35.81 47.55 -24.77
C ALA A 10 34.29 47.59 -24.59
N PRO A 11 33.49 47.41 -25.65
CA PRO A 11 32.05 47.33 -25.49
C PRO A 11 31.78 46.01 -24.75
N VAL A 12 31.36 46.13 -23.49
CA VAL A 12 30.53 45.12 -22.84
C VAL A 12 29.23 45.05 -23.63
N THR A 13 29.26 44.27 -24.71
CA THR A 13 28.08 43.89 -25.46
C THR A 13 27.56 42.66 -24.77
N GLY A 14 26.60 42.87 -23.88
CA GLY A 14 25.76 41.80 -23.39
C GLY A 14 24.98 41.25 -24.58
N SER A 15 25.37 40.09 -25.07
CA SER A 15 24.44 39.18 -25.73
C SER A 15 23.85 38.32 -24.61
N ASP A 16 22.81 38.84 -23.98
CA ASP A 16 21.87 38.07 -23.17
C ASP A 16 20.97 37.20 -24.09
N GLU A 17 21.54 36.70 -25.17
CA GLU A 17 20.87 35.96 -26.23
C GLU A 17 21.46 34.55 -26.22
N ILE A 18 20.63 33.58 -25.85
CA ILE A 18 21.02 32.18 -25.76
C ILE A 18 21.36 31.69 -27.18
N ASP A 19 22.65 31.45 -27.44
CA ASP A 19 23.12 30.92 -28.72
C ASP A 19 22.84 29.40 -28.80
N ILE A 20 21.68 29.06 -29.36
CA ILE A 20 21.18 27.69 -29.48
C ILE A 20 22.13 26.81 -30.29
N GLY A 21 22.79 27.35 -31.32
CA GLY A 21 23.69 26.58 -32.18
C GLY A 21 24.93 26.10 -31.43
N ARG A 22 25.51 26.97 -30.60
CA ARG A 22 26.67 26.65 -29.77
C ARG A 22 26.34 25.61 -28.68
N LEU A 23 25.15 25.68 -28.10
CA LEU A 23 24.66 24.69 -27.13
C LEU A 23 24.49 23.30 -27.77
N VAL A 24 23.88 23.22 -28.95
CA VAL A 24 23.71 21.94 -29.69
C VAL A 24 25.06 21.33 -30.07
N GLY A 25 26.02 22.16 -30.52
CA GLY A 25 27.38 21.71 -30.82
C GLY A 25 28.07 21.07 -29.61
N THR A 26 27.90 21.66 -28.43
CA THR A 26 28.48 21.16 -27.17
C THR A 26 27.91 19.79 -26.78
N VAL A 27 26.61 19.58 -26.98
CA VAL A 27 25.94 18.29 -26.72
C VAL A 27 26.41 17.20 -27.68
N ILE A 28 26.60 17.54 -28.96
CA ILE A 28 27.08 16.58 -29.98
C ILE A 28 28.52 16.14 -29.71
N GLU A 29 29.40 17.07 -29.28
CA GLU A 29 30.77 16.74 -28.87
C GLU A 29 30.77 15.78 -27.67
N ALA A 30 29.88 16.02 -26.71
CA ALA A 30 29.71 15.18 -25.53
C ALA A 30 28.80 13.96 -25.73
N ARG A 31 28.44 13.57 -26.96
CA ARG A 31 27.43 12.52 -27.25
C ARG A 31 27.60 11.22 -26.47
N TRP A 32 28.84 10.78 -26.26
CA TRP A 32 29.14 9.54 -25.50
C TRP A 32 28.92 9.70 -24.00
N TRP A 33 29.20 10.88 -23.44
CA TRP A 33 28.89 11.20 -22.05
C TRP A 33 27.39 11.30 -21.84
N VAL A 34 26.69 11.95 -22.76
CA VAL A 34 25.22 12.05 -22.73
C VAL A 34 24.61 10.65 -22.78
N ILE A 35 24.99 9.81 -23.75
CA ILE A 35 24.52 8.43 -23.85
C ILE A 35 24.86 7.62 -22.61
N GLY A 36 26.09 7.73 -22.09
CA GLY A 36 26.54 7.01 -20.90
C GLY A 36 25.72 7.37 -19.65
N ILE A 37 25.55 8.67 -19.38
CA ILE A 37 24.77 9.15 -18.24
C ILE A 37 23.30 8.73 -18.39
N THR A 38 22.69 8.93 -19.56
CA THR A 38 21.32 8.52 -19.84
C THR A 38 21.15 7.00 -19.63
N THR A 39 22.12 6.19 -20.07
CA THR A 39 22.08 4.73 -19.91
C THR A 39 22.16 4.34 -18.43
N VAL A 40 23.02 5.00 -17.64
CA VAL A 40 23.13 4.74 -16.20
C VAL A 40 21.82 5.09 -15.48
N PHE A 41 21.24 6.26 -15.75
CA PHE A 41 19.96 6.66 -15.15
C PHE A 41 18.82 5.72 -15.58
N ALA A 42 18.79 5.30 -16.85
CA ALA A 42 17.82 4.32 -17.34
C ALA A 42 17.97 2.97 -16.62
N LEU A 43 19.19 2.47 -16.42
CA LEU A 43 19.45 1.23 -15.70
C LEU A 43 19.01 1.34 -14.24
N CYS A 44 19.32 2.45 -13.57
CA CYS A 44 18.85 2.72 -12.20
C CYS A 44 17.32 2.76 -12.11
N ALA A 45 16.62 3.34 -13.10
CA ALA A 45 15.16 3.35 -13.14
C ALA A 45 14.57 1.94 -13.33
N VAL A 46 15.18 1.11 -14.18
CA VAL A 46 14.77 -0.30 -14.34
C VAL A 46 14.94 -1.08 -13.05
N VAL A 47 16.08 -0.91 -12.38
CA VAL A 47 16.31 -1.51 -11.06
C VAL A 47 15.23 -1.04 -10.08
N TYR A 48 15.03 0.28 -9.94
CA TYR A 48 14.02 0.84 -9.05
C TYR A 48 12.61 0.28 -9.31
N THR A 49 12.16 0.24 -10.57
CA THR A 49 10.82 -0.27 -10.93
C THR A 49 10.63 -1.76 -10.64
N ILE A 50 11.69 -2.57 -10.67
CA ILE A 50 11.64 -3.98 -10.27
C ILE A 50 11.49 -4.14 -8.75
N PHE A 51 12.12 -3.25 -7.97
CA PHE A 51 12.11 -3.29 -6.50
C PHE A 51 10.99 -2.48 -5.83
N ALA A 52 10.34 -1.55 -6.54
CA ALA A 52 9.26 -0.75 -6.00
C ALA A 52 8.05 -1.62 -5.61
N THR A 53 7.51 -1.40 -4.40
CA THR A 53 6.32 -2.11 -3.91
C THR A 53 5.08 -1.68 -4.70
N PRO A 54 4.37 -2.59 -5.40
CA PRO A 54 3.15 -2.23 -6.10
C PRO A 54 2.06 -1.81 -5.11
N ILE A 55 1.33 -0.74 -5.45
CA ILE A 55 0.17 -0.26 -4.70
C ILE A 55 -1.08 -0.86 -5.33
N TYR A 56 -1.86 -1.61 -4.56
CA TYR A 56 -3.11 -2.23 -5.02
C TYR A 56 -4.32 -1.43 -4.55
N SER A 57 -5.31 -1.27 -5.43
CA SER A 57 -6.63 -0.68 -5.13
C SER A 57 -7.72 -1.63 -5.61
N ALA A 58 -8.86 -1.64 -4.92
CA ALA A 58 -10.02 -2.43 -5.28
C ALA A 58 -11.24 -1.52 -5.36
N ASP A 59 -11.94 -1.56 -6.50
CA ASP A 59 -13.13 -0.75 -6.77
C ASP A 59 -14.37 -1.65 -6.92
N ALA A 60 -15.50 -1.20 -6.39
CA ALA A 60 -16.78 -1.92 -6.49
C ALA A 60 -17.93 -0.93 -6.74
N LEU A 61 -18.93 -1.35 -7.52
CA LEU A 61 -20.15 -0.59 -7.78
C LEU A 61 -21.35 -1.31 -7.14
N VAL A 62 -22.15 -0.57 -6.38
CA VAL A 62 -23.36 -1.07 -5.72
C VAL A 62 -24.55 -0.22 -6.16
N GLN A 63 -25.59 -0.87 -6.66
CA GLN A 63 -26.82 -0.21 -7.07
C GLN A 63 -27.84 -0.21 -5.92
N ILE A 64 -28.40 0.96 -5.63
CA ILE A 64 -29.45 1.11 -4.62
C ILE A 64 -30.81 1.01 -5.33
N GLU A 65 -31.58 -0.01 -4.96
CA GLU A 65 -32.97 -0.14 -5.42
C GLU A 65 -33.91 0.57 -4.43
N GLN A 66 -34.61 1.60 -4.90
CA GLN A 66 -35.72 2.18 -4.17
C GLN A 66 -37.00 1.44 -4.54
N ASN A 67 -37.74 0.95 -3.55
CA ASN A 67 -38.97 0.19 -3.75
C ASN A 67 -39.95 0.96 -4.66
N SER A 68 -40.30 0.40 -5.82
CA SER A 68 -41.08 1.03 -6.89
C SER A 68 -42.59 1.10 -6.60
N GLY A 69 -42.97 1.28 -5.33
CA GLY A 69 -44.35 1.40 -4.88
C GLY A 69 -44.83 2.86 -4.93
N ASN A 70 -45.48 3.26 -6.03
CA ASN A 70 -46.20 4.53 -6.20
C ASN A 70 -45.33 5.81 -6.23
N SER A 71 -44.43 5.89 -7.23
CA SER A 71 -43.43 6.96 -7.42
C SER A 71 -43.96 8.40 -7.36
N LEU A 72 -45.18 8.66 -7.82
CA LEU A 72 -45.75 10.02 -7.86
C LEU A 72 -46.00 10.65 -6.48
N VAL A 73 -46.39 9.85 -5.48
CA VAL A 73 -46.64 10.37 -4.12
C VAL A 73 -45.32 10.55 -3.36
N GLN A 74 -44.35 9.69 -3.65
CA GLN A 74 -43.03 9.70 -3.03
C GLN A 74 -42.16 10.85 -3.56
N ASP A 75 -42.25 11.17 -4.86
CA ASP A 75 -41.56 12.32 -5.48
C ASP A 75 -42.09 13.67 -4.99
N ILE A 76 -43.41 13.79 -4.77
CA ILE A 76 -44.00 15.01 -4.18
C ILE A 76 -43.62 15.11 -2.69
N GLY A 77 -43.63 13.98 -1.98
CA GLY A 77 -43.24 13.92 -0.57
C GLY A 77 -41.76 14.21 -0.33
N SER A 78 -40.86 13.74 -1.18
CA SER A 78 -39.42 13.98 -1.08
C SER A 78 -39.03 15.42 -1.41
N ALA A 79 -39.64 16.00 -2.46
CA ALA A 79 -39.47 17.41 -2.82
C ALA A 79 -39.96 18.37 -1.73
N LEU A 80 -41.00 17.97 -0.97
CA LEU A 80 -41.54 18.77 0.14
C LEU A 80 -40.81 18.54 1.47
N ALA A 81 -40.22 17.35 1.67
CA ALA A 81 -39.59 16.95 2.93
C ALA A 81 -38.08 17.21 3.02
N ASN A 82 -37.44 17.73 1.96
CA ASN A 82 -35.99 17.97 1.91
C ASN A 82 -35.18 16.78 2.45
N LYS A 83 -35.63 15.55 2.13
CA LYS A 83 -35.01 14.32 2.62
C LYS A 83 -33.70 14.13 1.84
N PRO A 84 -32.57 13.87 2.53
CA PRO A 84 -31.33 13.50 1.84
C PRO A 84 -31.59 12.29 0.92
N PRO A 85 -30.90 12.21 -0.23
CA PRO A 85 -31.05 11.09 -1.15
C PRO A 85 -30.79 9.77 -0.40
N ALA A 86 -31.49 8.71 -0.78
CA ALA A 86 -31.33 7.39 -0.13
C ALA A 86 -29.86 6.94 -0.14
N SER A 87 -29.10 7.32 -1.17
CA SER A 87 -27.65 7.10 -1.25
C SER A 87 -26.85 7.58 -0.03
N ASP A 88 -27.17 8.73 0.57
CA ASP A 88 -26.39 9.30 1.66
C ASP A 88 -26.44 8.47 2.94
N ALA A 89 -27.62 7.91 3.26
CA ALA A 89 -27.77 7.05 4.44
C ALA A 89 -27.01 5.73 4.25
N GLU A 90 -27.07 5.13 3.07
CA GLU A 90 -26.41 3.89 2.71
C GLU A 90 -24.88 4.08 2.70
N ILE A 91 -24.38 5.20 2.16
CA ILE A 91 -22.97 5.57 2.18
C ILE A 91 -22.47 5.71 3.63
N GLN A 92 -23.25 6.36 4.50
CA GLN A 92 -22.89 6.50 5.92
C GLN A 92 -22.89 5.15 6.64
N LEU A 93 -23.83 4.25 6.32
CA LEU A 93 -23.87 2.89 6.87
C LEU A 93 -22.63 2.08 6.46
N ILE A 94 -22.24 2.11 5.19
CA ILE A 94 -21.03 1.43 4.69
C ILE A 94 -19.78 1.95 5.40
N ARG A 95 -19.68 3.27 5.60
CA ARG A 95 -18.55 3.91 6.30
C ARG A 95 -18.65 3.84 7.83
N SER A 96 -19.72 3.25 8.37
CA SER A 96 -19.96 3.24 9.80
C SER A 96 -18.95 2.34 10.51
N ARG A 97 -18.56 2.73 11.73
CA ARG A 97 -17.68 1.91 12.56
C ARG A 97 -18.27 0.54 12.91
N LEU A 98 -19.60 0.43 12.93
CA LEU A 98 -20.27 -0.85 13.16
C LEU A 98 -19.98 -1.82 12.01
N VAL A 99 -20.20 -1.39 10.77
CA VAL A 99 -19.95 -2.22 9.58
C VAL A 99 -18.46 -2.50 9.43
N LEU A 100 -17.61 -1.47 9.50
CA LEU A 100 -16.17 -1.63 9.38
C LEU A 100 -15.57 -2.52 10.48
N GLY A 101 -16.05 -2.39 11.73
CA GLY A 101 -15.61 -3.23 12.84
C GLY A 101 -15.95 -4.69 12.61
N LYS A 102 -17.19 -4.99 12.20
CA LYS A 102 -17.59 -6.35 11.86
C LYS A 102 -16.76 -6.91 10.70
N THR A 103 -16.45 -6.10 9.68
CA THR A 103 -15.57 -6.51 8.58
C THR A 103 -14.15 -6.83 9.03
N VAL A 104 -13.59 -6.06 9.98
CA VAL A 104 -12.27 -6.35 10.57
C VAL A 104 -12.30 -7.71 11.26
N ASP A 105 -13.35 -8.00 12.01
CA ASP A 105 -13.50 -9.26 12.75
C ASP A 105 -13.77 -10.45 11.82
N ASP A 106 -14.66 -10.30 10.82
CA ASP A 106 -15.06 -11.38 9.91
C ASP A 106 -13.93 -11.76 8.91
N LEU A 107 -13.02 -10.82 8.60
CA LEU A 107 -11.91 -11.02 7.67
C LEU A 107 -10.53 -11.07 8.34
N ASP A 108 -10.48 -11.08 9.69
CA ASP A 108 -9.24 -11.10 10.48
C ASP A 108 -8.24 -9.99 10.09
N LEU A 109 -8.72 -8.80 9.71
CA LEU A 109 -7.87 -7.70 9.19
C LEU A 109 -6.94 -7.10 10.24
N ASP A 110 -7.14 -7.44 11.51
CA ASP A 110 -6.26 -7.07 12.61
C ASP A 110 -5.07 -8.03 12.76
N ILE A 111 -4.95 -9.08 11.95
CA ILE A 111 -3.79 -9.97 11.89
C ILE A 111 -3.08 -9.79 10.56
N ALA A 112 -1.82 -9.36 10.60
CA ALA A 112 -0.96 -9.34 9.42
C ALA A 112 0.13 -10.40 9.50
N VAL A 113 0.33 -11.09 8.38
CA VAL A 113 1.39 -12.08 8.22
C VAL A 113 2.25 -11.64 7.04
N SER A 114 3.46 -11.18 7.34
CA SER A 114 4.40 -10.70 6.32
C SER A 114 5.59 -11.63 6.23
N LYS A 115 5.95 -12.05 5.02
CA LYS A 115 7.15 -12.88 4.80
C LYS A 115 8.41 -12.07 5.09
N ASN A 116 9.29 -12.61 5.94
CA ASN A 116 10.58 -12.00 6.21
C ASN A 116 11.49 -12.25 5.01
N THR A 117 11.87 -11.17 4.34
CA THR A 117 12.67 -11.19 3.12
C THR A 117 13.87 -10.25 3.29
N PHE A 118 15.02 -10.61 2.74
CA PHE A 118 16.23 -9.80 2.86
C PHE A 118 16.04 -8.42 2.19
N PRO A 119 16.29 -7.29 2.88
CA PRO A 119 15.79 -5.98 2.46
C PRO A 119 16.43 -5.41 1.18
N ILE A 120 17.67 -5.79 0.83
CA ILE A 120 18.38 -5.18 -0.31
C ILE A 120 18.19 -5.96 -1.61
N PHE A 121 18.14 -7.29 -1.55
CA PHE A 121 18.02 -8.15 -2.75
C PHE A 121 16.90 -9.18 -2.65
N GLY A 122 16.36 -9.43 -1.46
CA GLY A 122 15.46 -10.56 -1.23
C GLY A 122 14.13 -10.41 -1.96
N ALA A 123 13.53 -9.22 -2.02
CA ALA A 123 12.26 -9.03 -2.71
C ALA A 123 12.39 -9.28 -4.23
N GLY A 124 13.48 -8.81 -4.84
CA GLY A 124 13.78 -9.08 -6.26
C GLY A 124 14.20 -10.53 -6.52
N TRP A 125 14.95 -11.14 -5.59
CA TRP A 125 15.41 -12.53 -5.68
C TRP A 125 14.26 -13.53 -5.52
N ASP A 126 13.35 -13.29 -4.58
CA ASP A 126 12.13 -14.08 -4.42
C ASP A 126 11.23 -13.97 -5.64
N ARG A 127 11.20 -12.81 -6.30
CA ARG A 127 10.48 -12.60 -7.56
C ARG A 127 11.10 -13.41 -8.70
N LEU A 128 12.41 -13.48 -8.76
CA LEU A 128 13.12 -14.29 -9.75
C LEU A 128 12.97 -15.80 -9.51
N MET A 129 12.95 -16.23 -8.24
CA MET A 129 12.81 -17.64 -7.85
C MET A 129 11.36 -18.14 -7.72
N GLY A 130 10.35 -17.28 -7.97
CA GLY A 130 8.94 -17.65 -7.83
C GLY A 130 8.45 -17.86 -6.39
N ARG A 131 9.17 -17.33 -5.39
CA ARG A 131 8.84 -17.43 -3.95
C ARG A 131 8.05 -16.23 -3.41
N GLN A 132 7.53 -15.37 -4.29
CA GLN A 132 6.74 -14.18 -3.91
C GLN A 132 5.39 -14.55 -3.30
N ASN A 133 4.81 -15.67 -3.73
CA ASN A 133 3.44 -16.06 -3.35
C ASN A 133 3.42 -16.99 -2.13
N GLU A 134 4.51 -17.05 -1.37
CA GLU A 134 4.52 -17.82 -0.14
C GLU A 134 3.66 -17.11 0.92
N THR A 135 2.66 -17.80 1.42
CA THR A 135 1.66 -17.23 2.33
C THR A 135 1.35 -18.20 3.47
N VAL A 136 0.98 -17.63 4.61
CA VAL A 136 0.49 -18.39 5.76
C VAL A 136 -0.79 -17.72 6.24
N LYS A 137 -1.89 -18.46 6.24
CA LYS A 137 -3.20 -17.96 6.66
C LYS A 137 -3.37 -18.17 8.16
N VAL A 138 -3.43 -17.08 8.91
CA VAL A 138 -3.65 -17.06 10.36
C VAL A 138 -5.02 -16.46 10.63
N THR A 139 -5.89 -17.20 11.32
CA THR A 139 -7.28 -16.78 11.65
C THR A 139 -7.48 -16.49 13.12
N THR A 140 -6.48 -16.76 13.95
CA THR A 140 -6.52 -16.37 15.35
C THR A 140 -5.12 -16.11 15.81
N PHE A 141 -4.91 -14.93 16.37
CA PHE A 141 -3.69 -14.59 17.07
C PHE A 141 -4.05 -13.72 18.26
N ASN A 142 -3.80 -14.24 19.46
CA ASN A 142 -3.96 -13.51 20.70
C ASN A 142 -2.70 -13.67 21.54
N ARG A 143 -2.35 -12.61 22.26
CA ARG A 143 -1.12 -12.49 23.03
C ARG A 143 -1.38 -11.67 24.29
N PRO A 144 -0.74 -12.01 25.42
CA PRO A 144 -0.83 -11.23 26.64
C PRO A 144 -0.34 -9.79 26.42
N LYS A 145 -0.88 -8.84 27.20
CA LYS A 145 -0.53 -7.41 27.06
C LYS A 145 0.94 -7.14 27.38
N GLU A 146 1.53 -7.97 28.24
CA GLU A 146 2.95 -7.92 28.61
C GLU A 146 3.86 -8.25 27.43
N MET A 147 3.33 -9.00 26.45
CA MET A 147 4.03 -9.36 25.23
C MET A 147 3.64 -8.45 24.07
N ALA A 148 2.92 -7.33 24.25
CA ALA A 148 2.38 -6.51 23.15
C ALA A 148 3.44 -5.82 22.27
N ASP A 149 4.64 -5.57 22.80
CA ASP A 149 5.73 -4.94 22.04
C ASP A 149 6.67 -5.96 21.36
N GLN A 150 6.48 -7.26 21.64
CA GLN A 150 7.32 -8.32 21.11
C GLN A 150 7.05 -8.63 19.64
N VAL A 151 8.09 -9.07 18.92
CA VAL A 151 7.95 -9.49 17.53
C VAL A 151 7.79 -11.00 17.48
N PHE A 152 6.67 -11.46 16.94
CA PHE A 152 6.39 -12.88 16.79
C PHE A 152 6.76 -13.34 15.38
N THR A 153 7.60 -14.37 15.30
CA THR A 153 8.08 -14.97 14.06
C THR A 153 7.57 -16.39 13.95
N LEU A 154 6.90 -16.71 12.85
CA LEU A 154 6.47 -18.04 12.47
C LEU A 154 7.49 -18.62 11.47
N ASN A 155 8.16 -19.69 11.87
CA ASN A 155 9.07 -20.45 11.02
C ASN A 155 8.40 -21.73 10.53
N VAL A 156 8.29 -21.89 9.22
CA VAL A 156 7.68 -23.05 8.57
C VAL A 156 8.64 -24.22 8.59
N LEU A 157 8.26 -25.34 9.21
CA LEU A 157 9.08 -26.54 9.29
C LEU A 157 8.77 -27.52 8.15
N ASP A 158 7.49 -27.64 7.82
CA ASP A 158 6.98 -28.42 6.70
C ASP A 158 5.59 -27.91 6.30
N ASN A 159 4.91 -28.61 5.38
CA ASN A 159 3.62 -28.21 4.84
C ASN A 159 2.46 -28.18 5.87
N LYS A 160 2.70 -28.64 7.11
CA LYS A 160 1.71 -28.64 8.21
C LYS A 160 2.29 -28.12 9.53
N ASN A 161 3.58 -28.28 9.79
CA ASN A 161 4.18 -27.94 11.08
C ASN A 161 4.95 -26.62 11.02
N TYR A 162 4.88 -25.87 12.11
CA TYR A 162 5.57 -24.60 12.26
C TYR A 162 6.05 -24.40 13.70
N THR A 163 6.98 -23.46 13.87
CA THR A 163 7.38 -22.95 15.18
C THR A 163 7.03 -21.47 15.25
N LEU A 164 6.33 -21.06 16.31
CA LEU A 164 6.12 -19.67 16.65
C LEU A 164 7.15 -19.29 17.72
N SER A 165 7.99 -18.30 17.44
CA SER A 165 8.95 -17.73 18.37
C SER A 165 8.71 -16.24 18.58
N SER A 166 9.22 -15.71 19.68
CA SER A 166 9.24 -14.29 20.01
C SER A 166 10.66 -13.85 20.34
N ASP A 167 10.99 -12.59 20.09
CA ASP A 167 12.22 -11.95 20.55
C ASP A 167 12.33 -11.92 22.10
N GLY A 168 11.19 -11.95 22.80
CA GLY A 168 11.11 -12.07 24.26
C GLY A 168 11.33 -13.48 24.83
N GLY A 169 11.72 -14.47 24.01
CA GLY A 169 12.06 -15.82 24.46
C GLY A 169 10.92 -16.83 24.46
N PHE A 170 9.71 -16.43 24.04
CA PHE A 170 8.61 -17.38 23.80
C PHE A 170 8.96 -18.29 22.61
N SER A 171 8.67 -19.58 22.73
CA SER A 171 8.78 -20.54 21.62
C SER A 171 7.80 -21.69 21.78
N ALA A 172 7.08 -22.01 20.71
CA ALA A 172 6.07 -23.05 20.70
C ALA A 172 5.95 -23.69 19.32
N ARG A 173 5.87 -25.02 19.27
CA ARG A 173 5.62 -25.76 18.03
C ARG A 173 4.12 -25.97 17.85
N GLY A 174 3.61 -25.70 16.66
CA GLY A 174 2.21 -25.87 16.30
C GLY A 174 2.04 -26.62 14.98
N GLN A 175 0.79 -26.96 14.68
CA GLN A 175 0.38 -27.64 13.46
C GLN A 175 -0.81 -26.91 12.83
N ALA A 176 -0.78 -26.71 11.51
CA ALA A 176 -1.86 -26.11 10.75
C ALA A 176 -3.16 -26.91 10.93
N GLY A 177 -4.27 -26.18 11.09
CA GLY A 177 -5.59 -26.71 11.43
C GLY A 177 -5.78 -27.01 12.93
N GLN A 178 -4.78 -26.80 13.78
CA GLN A 178 -4.89 -27.01 15.22
C GLN A 178 -4.59 -25.74 15.99
N MET A 179 -5.38 -25.49 17.03
CA MET A 179 -5.17 -24.33 17.90
C MET A 179 -3.96 -24.54 18.80
N LEU A 180 -2.93 -23.73 18.60
CA LEU A 180 -1.79 -23.63 19.50
C LEU A 180 -2.18 -22.76 20.70
N LYS A 181 -1.95 -23.26 21.92
CA LYS A 181 -2.10 -22.47 23.16
C LYS A 181 -0.89 -22.72 24.05
N LYS A 182 -0.16 -21.65 24.40
CA LYS A 182 0.96 -21.72 25.34
C LYS A 182 1.18 -20.35 25.98
N GLU A 183 1.37 -20.30 27.31
CA GLU A 183 1.74 -19.07 28.04
C GLU A 183 0.82 -17.86 27.74
N GLY A 184 -0.48 -18.11 27.55
CA GLY A 184 -1.46 -17.08 27.21
C GLY A 184 -1.47 -16.64 25.74
N VAL A 185 -0.51 -17.09 24.94
CA VAL A 185 -0.49 -16.93 23.49
C VAL A 185 -1.36 -18.00 22.84
N THR A 186 -2.27 -17.58 21.96
CA THR A 186 -3.08 -18.49 21.14
C THR A 186 -2.91 -18.17 19.68
N LEU A 187 -2.64 -19.19 18.85
CA LEU A 187 -2.47 -19.05 17.41
C LEU A 187 -3.27 -20.16 16.70
N MET A 188 -4.02 -19.80 15.66
CA MET A 188 -4.61 -20.73 14.70
C MET A 188 -4.06 -20.43 13.32
N VAL A 189 -3.31 -21.39 12.77
CA VAL A 189 -2.87 -21.36 11.37
C VAL A 189 -3.82 -22.26 10.59
N GLU A 190 -4.57 -21.69 9.66
CA GLU A 190 -5.51 -22.46 8.84
C GLU A 190 -4.79 -23.24 7.74
N ALA A 191 -3.89 -22.57 7.02
CA ALA A 191 -3.16 -23.14 5.90
C ALA A 191 -1.75 -22.53 5.77
N ILE A 192 -0.79 -23.36 5.36
CA ILE A 192 0.58 -22.99 5.06
C ILE A 192 0.82 -23.25 3.58
N HIS A 193 1.12 -22.20 2.83
CA HIS A 193 1.50 -22.25 1.42
C HIS A 193 2.90 -21.63 1.28
N ALA A 194 3.91 -22.26 1.89
CA ALA A 194 5.28 -21.76 1.91
C ALA A 194 6.28 -22.91 1.97
N SER A 195 7.51 -22.67 1.50
CA SER A 195 8.58 -23.65 1.58
C SER A 195 9.06 -23.85 3.03
N PRO A 196 9.57 -25.04 3.38
CA PRO A 196 10.29 -25.24 4.64
C PRO A 196 11.45 -24.27 4.81
N GLY A 197 11.57 -23.67 5.99
CA GLY A 197 12.56 -22.64 6.33
C GLY A 197 12.10 -21.21 6.05
N SER A 198 10.93 -21.00 5.45
CA SER A 198 10.38 -19.64 5.28
C SER A 198 9.93 -19.07 6.62
N GLU A 199 10.29 -17.81 6.87
CA GLU A 199 9.97 -17.08 8.08
C GLU A 199 8.94 -15.99 7.80
N PHE A 200 7.98 -15.84 8.71
CA PHE A 200 6.91 -14.85 8.61
C PHE A 200 6.80 -14.09 9.92
N THR A 201 6.73 -12.77 9.87
CA THR A 201 6.35 -11.95 11.03
C THR A 201 4.84 -11.93 11.16
N VAL A 202 4.33 -12.27 12.35
CA VAL A 202 2.91 -12.25 12.69
C VAL A 202 2.64 -11.06 13.61
N THR A 203 1.87 -10.09 13.12
CA THR A 203 1.54 -8.86 13.82
C THR A 203 0.07 -8.83 14.17
N LYS A 204 -0.25 -8.46 15.41
CA LYS A 204 -1.63 -8.16 15.84
C LYS A 204 -1.79 -6.65 15.97
N TYR A 205 -2.64 -6.07 15.13
CA TYR A 205 -3.04 -4.68 15.25
C TYR A 205 -4.21 -4.53 16.23
N SER A 206 -4.40 -3.33 16.75
CA SER A 206 -5.60 -3.03 17.52
C SER A 206 -6.80 -2.93 16.59
N THR A 207 -7.94 -3.52 16.97
CA THR A 207 -9.19 -3.44 16.21
C THR A 207 -9.58 -2.00 15.92
N LEU A 208 -9.47 -1.11 16.92
CA LEU A 208 -9.76 0.32 16.75
C LEU A 208 -8.80 0.99 15.77
N GLY A 209 -7.51 0.64 15.81
CA GLY A 209 -6.52 1.11 14.84
C GLY A 209 -6.89 0.68 13.43
N MET A 210 -7.29 -0.57 13.23
CA MET A 210 -7.71 -1.06 11.92
C MET A 210 -9.01 -0.43 11.42
N ILE A 211 -9.99 -0.22 12.28
CA ILE A 211 -11.23 0.49 11.93
C ILE A 211 -10.90 1.91 11.43
N ASN A 212 -10.03 2.64 12.13
CA ASN A 212 -9.62 3.98 11.73
C ASN A 212 -8.84 3.96 10.41
N GLN A 213 -7.96 2.97 10.21
CA GLN A 213 -7.23 2.80 8.96
C GLN A 213 -8.20 2.57 7.79
N LEU A 214 -9.16 1.65 7.93
CA LEU A 214 -10.17 1.38 6.91
C LEU A 214 -11.04 2.60 6.63
N GLN A 215 -11.44 3.34 7.67
CA GLN A 215 -12.24 4.55 7.53
C GLN A 215 -11.50 5.64 6.72
N ASN A 216 -10.17 5.72 6.86
CA ASN A 216 -9.35 6.68 6.12
C ASN A 216 -9.00 6.22 4.69
N SER A 217 -8.95 4.91 4.42
CA SER A 217 -8.64 4.38 3.09
C SER A 217 -9.88 4.13 2.23
N LEU A 218 -11.06 3.98 2.83
CA LEU A 218 -12.30 3.68 2.11
C LEU A 218 -12.94 4.97 1.57
N THR A 219 -12.98 5.08 0.25
CA THR A 219 -13.72 6.13 -0.45
C THR A 219 -15.00 5.54 -1.04
N VAL A 220 -16.13 6.17 -0.73
CA VAL A 220 -17.44 5.82 -1.29
C VAL A 220 -18.05 7.08 -1.88
N THR A 221 -18.29 7.07 -3.19
CA THR A 221 -18.87 8.21 -3.92
C THR A 221 -20.15 7.77 -4.59
N GLU A 222 -21.18 8.61 -4.55
CA GLU A 222 -22.37 8.41 -5.37
C GLU A 222 -22.02 8.65 -6.84
N ASN A 223 -22.53 7.79 -7.72
CA ASN A 223 -22.40 7.93 -9.17
C ASN A 223 -23.81 7.87 -9.76
N GLY A 224 -24.40 9.02 -10.09
CA GLY A 224 -25.82 9.14 -10.43
C GLY A 224 -26.24 10.57 -10.79
N LYS A 225 -27.53 10.79 -11.06
CA LYS A 225 -28.12 12.01 -11.69
C LYS A 225 -27.85 13.34 -10.95
N ASP A 226 -27.46 13.29 -9.68
CA ASP A 226 -27.06 14.45 -8.87
C ASP A 226 -25.54 14.69 -8.82
N ALA A 227 -24.74 13.82 -9.45
CA ALA A 227 -23.34 14.09 -9.76
C ALA A 227 -23.29 14.98 -10.99
N GLY A 228 -23.44 16.29 -10.79
CA GLY A 228 -23.43 17.28 -11.86
C GLY A 228 -22.20 17.19 -12.76
N VAL A 229 -22.36 16.50 -13.90
CA VAL A 229 -21.66 16.69 -15.17
C VAL A 229 -22.69 16.68 -16.30
#